data_AF-A0A848SNN6-F1
#
_entry.id   AF-A0A848SNN6-F1
#
_cell.length_a   1.000
_cell.length_b   1.000
_cell.length_c   1.000
_cell.angle_alpha   90.00
_cell.angle_beta   90.00
_cell.angle_gamma   90.00
#
_symmetry.space_group_name_H-M   'P 1'
#
loop_
_entity.id
_entity.type
_entity.pdbx_description
1 polymer ?
#
loop_
_entity_poly.entity_id
_entity_poly.type
_entity_poly.pdbx_seq_one_letter_code
_entity_poly.pdbx_strand_id
1 'polypeptide(L)'
;MSEAPNPAPPEPAEPIPAGVLAEVEAALAKALQAQANFAARAPAVRNAIEAARNSAVGSDRWAGAQVALSELDSLRASTAIALGELDVLYAARAVQLERRDAIGEAREQITRLLARQDAVLAALKPILRQ
;
A
#
# COMPACT_ATOMS: atom_id res chain seq x y z
N MET A 1 -54.49 9.59 -26.94
CA MET A 1 -53.44 8.60 -26.62
C MET A 1 -52.20 9.41 -26.31
N SER A 2 -51.74 9.40 -25.07
CA SER A 2 -50.54 10.16 -24.67
C SER A 2 -49.31 9.35 -25.07
N GLU A 3 -48.52 9.88 -26.00
CA GLU A 3 -47.21 9.35 -26.38
C GLU A 3 -46.26 9.52 -25.19
N ALA A 4 -45.75 8.41 -24.63
CA ALA A 4 -44.72 8.47 -23.61
C ALA A 4 -43.38 8.91 -24.24
N PRO A 5 -42.57 9.75 -23.58
CA PRO A 5 -41.31 10.18 -24.14
C PRO A 5 -40.36 8.98 -24.27
N ASN A 6 -39.85 8.75 -25.49
CA ASN A 6 -38.82 7.76 -25.77
C ASN A 6 -37.53 8.14 -25.01
N PRO A 7 -36.93 7.24 -24.20
CA PRO A 7 -35.70 7.55 -23.49
C PRO A 7 -34.56 7.77 -24.49
N ALA A 8 -33.88 8.92 -24.38
CA ALA A 8 -32.67 9.19 -25.15
C ALA A 8 -31.57 8.17 -24.80
N PRO A 9 -30.72 7.77 -25.77
CA PRO A 9 -29.58 6.91 -25.47
C PRO A 9 -28.68 7.55 -24.40
N PRO A 10 -28.14 6.76 -23.44
CA PRO A 10 -27.22 7.29 -22.45
C PRO A 10 -26.00 7.90 -23.14
N GLU A 11 -25.62 9.11 -22.74
CA GLU A 11 -24.41 9.77 -23.23
C GLU A 11 -23.16 8.93 -22.89
N PRO A 12 -22.13 8.92 -23.77
CA PRO A 12 -20.87 8.26 -23.47
C PRO A 12 -20.25 8.82 -22.19
N ALA A 13 -19.89 7.94 -21.26
CA ALA A 13 -19.20 8.36 -20.05
C ALA A 13 -17.86 9.05 -20.40
N GLU A 14 -17.61 10.21 -19.80
CA GLU A 14 -16.36 10.93 -20.01
C GLU A 14 -15.15 10.07 -19.62
N PRO A 15 -14.04 10.15 -20.37
CA PRO A 15 -12.81 9.44 -20.04
C PRO A 15 -12.18 10.01 -18.76
N ILE A 16 -11.39 9.18 -18.07
CA ILE A 16 -10.60 9.65 -16.93
C ILE A 16 -9.55 10.66 -17.44
N PRO A 17 -9.40 11.85 -16.82
CA PRO A 17 -8.40 12.83 -17.25
C PRO A 17 -6.97 12.30 -17.13
N ALA A 18 -6.09 12.65 -18.07
CA ALA A 18 -4.73 12.12 -18.13
C ALA A 18 -3.88 12.43 -16.87
N GLY A 19 -4.06 13.61 -16.26
CA GLY A 19 -3.35 13.97 -15.01
C GLY A 19 -3.66 13.01 -13.85
N VAL A 20 -4.88 12.49 -13.82
CA VAL A 20 -5.33 11.49 -12.83
C VAL A 20 -4.61 10.18 -13.01
N LEU A 21 -4.53 9.73 -14.26
CA LEU A 21 -3.84 8.48 -14.57
C LEU A 21 -2.36 8.59 -14.18
N ALA A 22 -1.73 9.75 -14.44
CA ALA A 22 -0.37 10.01 -14.00
C ALA A 22 -0.22 9.99 -12.46
N GLU A 23 -1.17 10.57 -11.71
CA GLU A 23 -1.18 10.49 -10.24
C GLU A 23 -1.34 9.04 -9.73
N VAL A 24 -2.23 8.27 -10.36
CA VAL A 24 -2.43 6.85 -10.04
C VAL A 24 -1.17 6.04 -10.30
N GLU A 25 -0.55 6.23 -11.47
CA GLU A 25 0.70 5.56 -11.85
C GLU A 25 1.85 5.92 -10.90
N ALA A 26 1.97 7.18 -10.51
CA ALA A 26 2.99 7.64 -9.58
C ALA A 26 2.84 6.98 -8.19
N ALA A 27 1.62 6.94 -7.64
CA ALA A 27 1.35 6.29 -6.37
C ALA A 27 1.62 4.77 -6.45
N LEU A 28 1.21 4.12 -7.54
CA LEU A 28 1.46 2.70 -7.75
C LEU A 28 2.96 2.40 -7.86
N ALA A 29 3.72 3.21 -8.61
CA ALA A 29 5.16 3.07 -8.74
C ALA A 29 5.87 3.21 -7.38
N LYS A 30 5.47 4.18 -6.56
CA LYS A 30 5.98 4.37 -5.19
C LYS A 30 5.71 3.14 -4.31
N ALA A 31 4.50 2.59 -4.35
CA ALA A 31 4.16 1.38 -3.59
C ALA A 31 4.94 0.14 -4.07
N LEU A 32 5.11 -0.03 -5.38
CA LEU A 32 5.87 -1.13 -5.96
C LEU A 32 7.37 -1.03 -5.60
N GLN A 33 7.95 0.17 -5.64
CA GLN A 33 9.33 0.40 -5.22
C GLN A 33 9.53 0.08 -3.73
N ALA A 34 8.62 0.56 -2.87
CA ALA A 34 8.65 0.25 -1.45
C ALA A 34 8.53 -1.27 -1.19
N GLN A 35 7.64 -1.96 -1.92
CA GLN A 35 7.52 -3.42 -1.85
C GLN A 35 8.80 -4.13 -2.30
N ALA A 36 9.42 -3.71 -3.40
CA ALA A 36 10.65 -4.33 -3.90
C ALA A 36 11.78 -4.21 -2.85
N ASN A 37 11.92 -3.02 -2.25
CA ASN A 37 12.87 -2.78 -1.17
C ASN A 37 12.55 -3.62 0.06
N PHE A 38 11.27 -3.72 0.45
CA PHE A 38 10.83 -4.56 1.56
C PHE A 38 11.20 -6.02 1.33
N ALA A 39 10.89 -6.55 0.15
CA ALA A 39 11.18 -7.93 -0.22
C ALA A 39 12.68 -8.23 -0.24
N ALA A 40 13.49 -7.28 -0.71
CA ALA A 40 14.96 -7.41 -0.71
C ALA A 40 15.55 -7.40 0.71
N ARG A 41 14.98 -6.62 1.64
CA ARG A 41 15.47 -6.50 3.03
C ARG A 41 14.97 -7.61 3.95
N ALA A 42 13.77 -8.14 3.72
CA ALA A 42 13.12 -9.09 4.62
C ALA A 42 13.95 -10.33 5.00
N PRO A 43 14.73 -10.98 4.09
CA PRO A 43 15.56 -12.12 4.46
C PRO A 43 16.66 -11.77 5.48
N ALA A 44 17.34 -10.64 5.29
CA ALA A 44 18.41 -10.20 6.19
C ALA A 44 17.87 -9.85 7.59
N VAL A 45 16.72 -9.16 7.63
CA VAL A 45 16.04 -8.81 8.88
C VAL A 45 15.59 -10.06 9.64
N ARG A 46 15.03 -11.05 8.91
CA ARG A 46 14.69 -12.36 9.51
C ARG A 46 15.90 -13.01 10.16
N ASN A 47 17.04 -13.06 9.47
CA ASN A 47 18.26 -13.66 10.01
C ASN A 47 18.77 -12.91 11.25
N ALA A 48 18.73 -11.58 11.24
CA ALA A 48 19.12 -10.77 12.40
C ALA A 48 18.23 -11.03 13.62
N ILE A 49 16.92 -11.13 13.41
CA ILE A 49 15.95 -11.43 14.46
C ILE A 49 16.16 -12.84 15.02
N GLU A 50 16.39 -13.83 14.17
CA GLU A 50 16.67 -15.20 14.61
C GLU A 50 17.97 -15.30 15.42
N ALA A 51 19.02 -14.60 15.00
CA ALA A 51 20.28 -14.52 15.76
C ALA A 51 20.13 -13.81 17.12
N ALA A 52 19.14 -12.91 17.23
CA ALA A 52 18.84 -12.16 18.46
C ALA A 52 17.86 -12.89 19.40
N ARG A 53 17.19 -13.96 18.96
CA ARG A 53 16.11 -14.68 19.69
C ARG A 53 16.40 -14.97 21.17
N ASN A 54 17.64 -15.36 21.50
CA ASN A 54 18.05 -15.71 22.87
C ASN A 54 19.01 -14.67 23.48
N SER A 55 19.14 -13.50 22.85
CA SER A 55 19.99 -12.43 23.36
C SER A 55 19.24 -11.67 24.45
N ALA A 56 19.95 -11.21 25.47
CA ALA A 56 19.33 -10.39 26.51
C ALA A 56 18.73 -9.12 25.89
N VAL A 57 17.55 -8.72 26.37
CA VAL A 57 16.95 -7.42 26.06
C VAL A 57 17.96 -6.32 26.36
N GLY A 58 18.12 -5.37 25.44
CA GLY A 58 19.09 -4.28 25.54
C GLY A 58 20.53 -4.64 25.15
N SER A 59 20.82 -5.90 24.78
CA SER A 59 22.10 -6.25 24.15
C SER A 59 22.23 -5.67 22.73
N ASP A 60 23.46 -5.53 22.25
CA ASP A 60 23.73 -5.02 20.89
C ASP A 60 23.02 -5.83 19.80
N ARG A 61 22.92 -7.15 19.97
CA ARG A 61 22.20 -8.03 19.03
C ARG A 61 20.70 -7.75 19.02
N TRP A 62 20.10 -7.56 20.20
CA TRP A 62 18.69 -7.20 20.31
C TRP A 62 18.41 -5.81 19.73
N ALA A 63 19.25 -4.81 20.05
CA ALA A 63 19.13 -3.46 19.53
C ALA A 63 19.27 -3.43 17.99
N GLY A 64 20.26 -4.14 17.44
CA GLY A 64 20.45 -4.26 16.00
C GLY A 64 19.25 -4.90 15.29
N ALA A 65 18.65 -5.93 15.88
CA ALA A 65 17.46 -6.57 15.33
C ALA A 65 16.22 -5.65 15.38
N GLN A 66 16.07 -4.82 16.42
CA GLN A 66 15.01 -3.82 16.47
C GLN A 66 15.16 -2.73 15.40
N VAL A 67 16.39 -2.27 15.15
CA VAL A 67 16.67 -1.32 14.07
C VAL A 67 16.30 -1.93 12.72
N ALA A 68 16.75 -3.16 12.47
CA ALA A 68 16.44 -3.89 11.24
C ALA A 68 14.93 -4.10 11.03
N LEU A 69 14.18 -4.38 12.11
CA LEU A 69 12.72 -4.47 12.05
C LEU A 69 12.07 -3.10 11.74
N SER A 70 12.60 -2.03 12.31
CA SER A 70 12.12 -0.65 12.08
C SER A 70 12.33 -0.20 10.63
N GLU A 71 13.36 -0.71 9.95
CA GLU A 71 13.56 -0.50 8.51
C GLU A 71 12.42 -1.14 7.70
N LEU A 72 11.98 -2.36 8.03
CA LEU A 72 10.82 -2.98 7.37
C LEU A 72 9.52 -2.21 7.66
N ASP A 73 9.30 -1.79 8.90
CA ASP A 73 8.13 -0.97 9.26
C ASP A 73 8.11 0.36 8.47
N SER A 74 9.29 0.97 8.23
CA SER A 74 9.42 2.21 7.44
C SER A 74 9.08 2.00 5.95
N LEU A 75 9.51 0.88 5.37
CA LEU A 75 9.16 0.52 3.99
C LEU A 75 7.66 0.21 3.85
N ARG A 76 7.09 -0.47 4.85
CA ARG A 76 5.64 -0.70 4.93
C ARG A 76 4.86 0.61 5.06
N ALA A 77 5.34 1.56 5.86
CA ALA A 77 4.75 2.90 5.96
C ALA A 77 4.77 3.65 4.62
N SER A 78 5.86 3.55 3.85
CA SER A 78 5.94 4.15 2.50
C SER A 78 4.90 3.58 1.53
N THR A 79 4.61 2.28 1.63
CA THR A 79 3.53 1.62 0.88
C THR A 79 2.15 2.14 1.32
N ALA A 80 1.96 2.35 2.63
CA ALA A 80 0.70 2.87 3.18
C ALA A 80 0.45 4.34 2.81
N ILE A 81 1.50 5.16 2.73
CA ILE A 81 1.38 6.56 2.29
C ILE A 81 0.86 6.61 0.84
N ALA A 82 1.38 5.76 -0.04
CA ALA A 82 0.89 5.69 -1.43
C ALA A 82 -0.59 5.28 -1.51
N LEU A 83 -1.05 4.39 -0.63
CA LEU A 83 -2.48 4.08 -0.53
C LEU A 83 -3.30 5.30 -0.08
N GLY A 84 -2.81 6.04 0.92
CA GLY A 84 -3.47 7.26 1.40
C GLY A 84 -3.58 8.36 0.33
N GLU A 85 -2.56 8.50 -0.52
CA GLU A 85 -2.60 9.40 -1.69
C GLU A 85 -3.75 9.03 -2.63
N LEU A 86 -3.93 7.73 -2.93
CA LEU A 86 -5.04 7.24 -3.74
C LEU A 86 -6.41 7.37 -3.05
N ASP A 87 -6.48 7.22 -1.72
CA ASP A 87 -7.72 7.40 -0.96
C ASP A 87 -8.23 8.85 -1.06
N VAL A 88 -7.33 9.83 -0.95
CA VAL A 88 -7.65 11.26 -1.14
C VAL A 88 -8.16 11.50 -2.55
N LEU A 89 -7.46 10.98 -3.57
CA LEU A 89 -7.86 11.12 -4.97
C LEU A 89 -9.23 10.47 -5.25
N TYR A 90 -9.48 9.28 -4.69
CA TYR A 90 -10.75 8.57 -4.81
C TYR A 90 -11.91 9.35 -4.19
N ALA A 91 -11.69 9.93 -3.01
CA ALA A 91 -12.68 10.73 -2.29
C ALA A 91 -13.01 12.04 -3.03
N ALA A 92 -11.99 12.76 -3.52
CA ALA A 92 -12.17 13.98 -4.29
C ALA A 92 -13.06 13.76 -5.52
N ARG A 93 -12.88 12.63 -6.21
CA ARG A 93 -13.67 12.27 -7.39
C ARG A 93 -15.07 11.78 -7.07
N ALA A 94 -15.24 11.16 -5.91
CA ALA A 94 -16.56 10.73 -5.44
C ALA A 94 -17.50 11.94 -5.30
N VAL A 95 -16.98 13.06 -4.81
CA VAL A 95 -17.73 14.31 -4.62
C VAL A 95 -18.15 14.91 -5.97
N GLN A 96 -17.32 14.77 -7.01
CA GLN A 96 -17.60 15.28 -8.37
C GLN A 96 -18.40 14.30 -9.24
N LEU A 97 -18.79 13.13 -8.72
CA LEU A 97 -19.45 12.05 -9.47
C LEU A 97 -18.65 11.59 -10.71
N GLU A 98 -17.32 11.73 -10.65
CA GLU A 98 -16.42 11.36 -11.73
C GLU A 98 -16.07 9.87 -11.70
N ARG A 99 -15.50 9.37 -12.80
CA ARG A 99 -14.98 8.01 -12.91
C ARG A 99 -13.82 7.75 -11.94
N ARG A 100 -13.78 6.54 -11.38
CA ARG A 100 -12.86 6.14 -10.29
C ARG A 100 -12.29 4.72 -10.44
N ASP A 101 -12.61 4.03 -11.52
CA ASP A 101 -12.24 2.63 -11.79
C ASP A 101 -10.71 2.41 -11.66
N ALA A 102 -9.90 3.18 -12.38
CA ALA A 102 -8.44 3.08 -12.30
C ALA A 102 -7.88 3.34 -10.89
N ILE A 103 -8.49 4.27 -10.14
CA ILE A 103 -8.07 4.57 -8.76
C ILE A 103 -8.42 3.39 -7.83
N GLY A 104 -9.62 2.81 -7.98
CA GLY A 104 -10.07 1.65 -7.22
C GLY A 104 -9.17 0.43 -7.45
N GLU A 105 -8.86 0.13 -8.71
CA GLU A 105 -7.95 -0.97 -9.07
C GLU A 105 -6.55 -0.79 -8.46
N ALA A 106 -5.99 0.42 -8.50
CA ALA A 106 -4.70 0.72 -7.89
C ALA A 106 -4.74 0.60 -6.36
N ARG A 107 -5.81 1.08 -5.71
CA ARG A 107 -6.00 0.94 -4.24
C ARG A 107 -6.00 -0.52 -3.83
N GLU A 108 -6.78 -1.36 -4.51
CA GLU A 108 -6.81 -2.79 -4.21
C GLU A 108 -5.44 -3.47 -4.38
N GLN A 109 -4.70 -3.10 -5.43
CA GLN A 109 -3.35 -3.60 -5.63
C GLN A 109 -2.43 -3.24 -4.46
N ILE A 110 -2.44 -1.98 -4.02
CA ILE A 110 -1.61 -1.53 -2.88
C ILE A 110 -2.07 -2.17 -1.57
N THR A 111 -3.38 -2.33 -1.33
CA THR A 111 -3.90 -3.07 -0.17
C THR A 111 -3.37 -4.50 -0.13
N ARG A 112 -3.31 -5.21 -1.27
CA ARG A 112 -2.72 -6.56 -1.33
C ARG A 112 -1.21 -6.55 -1.03
N LEU A 113 -0.47 -5.50 -1.40
CA LEU A 113 0.96 -5.35 -1.03
C LEU A 113 1.09 -5.21 0.49
N LEU A 114 0.32 -4.31 1.10
CA LEU A 114 0.33 -4.10 2.56
C LEU A 114 0.00 -5.37 3.33
N ALA A 115 -1.03 -6.12 2.92
CA ALA A 115 -1.39 -7.37 3.58
C ALA A 115 -0.23 -8.38 3.60
N ARG A 116 0.58 -8.46 2.53
CA ARG A 116 1.77 -9.30 2.49
C ARG A 116 2.88 -8.80 3.42
N GLN A 117 3.12 -7.49 3.45
CA GLN A 117 4.12 -6.89 4.34
C GLN A 117 3.74 -7.08 5.81
N ASP A 118 2.46 -6.87 6.14
CA ASP A 118 1.91 -7.04 7.48
C ASP A 118 2.04 -8.48 7.98
N ALA A 119 1.80 -9.47 7.11
CA ALA A 119 2.02 -10.88 7.46
C ALA A 119 3.48 -11.18 7.83
N VAL A 120 4.45 -10.60 7.10
CA VAL A 120 5.88 -10.75 7.41
C VAL A 120 6.22 -10.09 8.75
N LEU A 121 5.77 -8.86 8.97
CA LEU A 121 6.02 -8.14 10.22
C LEU A 121 5.37 -8.83 11.42
N ALA A 122 4.16 -9.34 11.27
CA ALA A 122 3.43 -10.07 12.31
C ALA A 122 4.14 -11.37 12.71
N ALA A 123 4.82 -12.04 11.78
CA ALA A 123 5.62 -13.22 12.07
C ALA A 123 6.93 -12.88 12.81
N LEU A 124 7.53 -11.72 12.56
CA LEU A 124 8.83 -11.32 13.11
C LEU A 124 8.73 -10.63 14.47
N LYS A 125 7.74 -9.73 14.66
CA LYS A 125 7.56 -8.92 15.87
C LYS A 125 7.55 -9.71 17.18
N PRO A 126 6.89 -10.88 17.30
CA PRO A 126 6.84 -11.64 18.55
C PRO A 126 8.20 -12.19 19.00
N ILE A 127 9.14 -12.40 18.07
CA ILE A 127 10.45 -13.00 18.37
C ILE A 127 11.33 -12.07 19.22
N LEU A 128 11.18 -10.74 19.05
CA LEU A 128 11.94 -9.72 19.80
C LEU A 128 11.26 -9.22 21.08
N ARG A 129 10.04 -9.69 21.37
CA ARG A 129 9.28 -9.30 22.58
C ARG A 129 9.55 -10.21 23.80
N GLN A 130 10.36 -11.24 23.62
CA GLN A 130 10.83 -12.16 24.68
C GLN A 130 12.22 -11.73 25.13
#